data_AF-A0AAV7UXU6-F1
#
_entry.id   AF-A0AAV7UXU6-F1
#
_cell.length_a   1.000
_cell.length_b   1.000
_cell.length_c   1.000
_cell.angle_alpha   90.00
_cell.angle_beta   90.00
_cell.angle_gamma   90.00
#
_symmetry.space_group_name_H-M   'P 1'
#
loop_
_entity.id
_entity.type
_entity.pdbx_description
1 polymer ?
#
loop_
_entity_poly.entity_id
_entity_poly.type
_entity_poly.pdbx_seq_one_letter_code
_entity_poly.pdbx_strand_id
1 'polypeptide(L)' 'ITAEAMLVTSFEELHARAAEAKGKIVVYNQPYISYGESVKYRAFGAVEAAKVGAVASLIKSIAPFSIY' A
#
# COMPACT_ATOMS: atom_id res chain seq x y z
N ILE A 1 -12.03 -11.62 -5.19
CA ILE A 1 -11.63 -10.54 -6.14
C ILE A 1 -10.36 -10.98 -6.84
N THR A 2 -10.23 -10.69 -8.14
CA THR A 2 -9.02 -11.02 -8.93
C THR A 2 -8.73 -9.85 -9.87
N ALA A 3 -7.51 -9.33 -9.82
CA ALA A 3 -7.00 -8.27 -10.71
C ALA A 3 -5.47 -8.28 -10.69
N GLU A 4 -4.83 -7.58 -11.63
CA GLU A 4 -3.38 -7.44 -11.65
C GLU A 4 -2.87 -6.75 -10.38
N ALA A 5 -1.71 -7.18 -9.89
CA ALA A 5 -1.06 -6.57 -8.74
C ALA A 5 -0.08 -5.48 -9.18
N MET A 6 -0.06 -4.36 -8.44
CA MET A 6 0.89 -3.27 -8.64
C MET A 6 1.64 -3.03 -7.33
N LEU A 7 2.96 -3.17 -7.34
CA LEU A 7 3.80 -2.84 -6.20
C LEU A 7 4.07 -1.34 -6.15
N VAL A 8 3.97 -0.78 -4.95
CA VAL A 8 4.41 0.58 -4.61
C VAL A 8 5.05 0.59 -3.22
N THR A 9 5.98 1.50 -2.99
CA THR A 9 6.72 1.63 -1.73
C THR A 9 6.27 2.84 -0.90
N SER A 10 5.54 3.78 -1.51
CA SER A 10 4.98 4.95 -0.82
C SER A 10 3.64 5.42 -1.39
N PHE A 11 2.96 6.30 -0.65
CA PHE A 11 1.73 6.93 -1.16
C PHE A 11 2.05 7.91 -2.29
N GLU A 12 3.18 8.60 -2.23
CA GLU A 12 3.65 9.50 -3.30
C GLU A 12 3.86 8.72 -4.61
N GLU A 13 4.47 7.53 -4.54
CA GLU A 13 4.63 6.65 -5.71
C GLU A 13 3.27 6.22 -6.27
N LEU A 14 2.33 5.84 -5.40
CA LEU A 14 0.97 5.48 -5.80
C LEU A 14 0.28 6.61 -6.56
N HIS A 15 0.34 7.84 -6.05
CA HIS A 15 -0.27 9.01 -6.68
C HIS A 15 0.44 9.39 -7.98
N ALA A 16 1.76 9.31 -8.04
CA ALA A 16 2.52 9.54 -9.26
C ALA A 16 2.18 8.54 -10.37
N ARG A 17 1.80 7.31 -10.00
CA ARG A 17 1.43 6.22 -10.91
C ARG A 17 -0.08 5.93 -10.91
N ALA A 18 -0.91 6.92 -10.56
CA ALA A 18 -2.36 6.74 -10.41
C ALA A 18 -3.05 6.14 -11.65
N ALA A 19 -2.61 6.51 -12.86
CA ALA A 19 -3.14 5.95 -14.10
C ALA A 19 -2.93 4.43 -14.22
N GLU A 20 -1.83 3.92 -13.66
CA GLU A 20 -1.47 2.51 -13.69
C GLU A 20 -2.22 1.70 -12.62
N ALA A 21 -2.62 2.34 -11.52
CA ALA A 21 -3.29 1.71 -10.38
C ALA A 21 -4.77 1.42 -10.63
N LYS A 22 -5.40 2.10 -11.59
CA LYS A 22 -6.83 1.95 -11.89
C LYS A 22 -7.16 0.50 -12.26
N GLY A 23 -8.09 -0.11 -11.52
CA GLY A 23 -8.51 -1.49 -11.74
C GLY A 23 -7.59 -2.56 -11.13
N LYS A 24 -6.49 -2.17 -10.48
CA LYS A 24 -5.47 -3.11 -9.93
C LYS A 24 -5.60 -3.29 -8.42
N ILE A 25 -4.94 -4.34 -7.91
CA ILE A 25 -4.68 -4.54 -6.49
C ILE A 25 -3.35 -3.85 -6.17
N VAL A 26 -3.38 -2.83 -5.33
CA VAL A 26 -2.16 -2.14 -4.87
C VAL A 26 -1.52 -2.94 -3.76
N VAL A 27 -0.22 -3.24 -3.88
CA VAL A 27 0.57 -3.93 -2.86
C VAL A 27 1.61 -2.95 -2.33
N TYR A 28 1.40 -2.49 -1.09
CA TYR A 28 2.34 -1.61 -0.41
C TYR A 28 3.51 -2.41 0.16
N ASN A 29 4.67 -2.28 -0.47
CA ASN A 29 5.93 -2.88 -0.05
C ASN A 29 6.87 -1.83 0.59
N GLN A 30 6.32 -1.02 1.50
CA GLN A 30 7.11 -0.01 2.21
C GLN A 30 8.11 -0.67 3.19
N PRO A 31 9.38 -0.22 3.25
CA PRO A 31 10.34 -0.67 4.26
C PRO A 31 9.83 -0.35 5.67
N TYR A 32 9.98 -1.26 6.64
CA TYR A 32 9.58 -0.92 8.02
C TYR A 32 10.57 0.12 8.58
N ILE A 33 10.06 1.25 9.10
CA ILE A 33 10.88 2.30 9.73
C ILE A 33 10.65 2.29 11.24
N SER A 34 9.41 2.54 11.64
CA SER A 34 8.93 2.50 13.01
C SER A 34 7.44 2.16 13.01
N TYR A 35 6.89 1.75 14.15
CA TYR A 35 5.44 1.49 14.21
C TYR A 35 4.63 2.74 13.87
N GLY A 36 4.96 3.90 14.45
CA GLY A 36 4.25 5.15 14.23
C GLY A 36 4.27 5.62 12.77
N GLU A 37 5.36 5.35 12.05
CA GLU A 37 5.46 5.72 10.64
C GLU A 37 4.83 4.68 9.71
N SER A 38 5.05 3.39 9.95
CA SER A 38 4.56 2.33 9.05
C SER A 38 3.07 2.04 9.26
N VAL A 39 2.50 2.33 10.44
CA VAL A 39 1.06 2.09 10.72
C VAL A 39 0.14 2.91 9.81
N LYS A 40 0.62 4.02 9.23
CA LYS A 40 -0.15 4.83 8.28
C LYS A 40 -0.63 4.03 7.07
N TYR A 41 0.14 3.04 6.61
CA TYR A 41 -0.27 2.16 5.50
C TYR A 41 -1.43 1.23 5.89
N ARG A 42 -1.49 0.79 7.15
CA ARG A 42 -2.63 0.01 7.66
C ARG A 42 -3.88 0.88 7.83
N ALA A 43 -3.70 2.09 8.36
CA ALA A 43 -4.80 3.01 8.63
C ALA A 43 -5.41 3.59 7.34
N PHE A 44 -4.57 3.96 6.37
CA PHE A 44 -4.99 4.76 5.21
C PHE A 44 -4.77 4.08 3.86
N GLY A 45 -4.05 2.94 3.78
CA GLY A 45 -3.68 2.33 2.51
C GLY A 45 -4.87 1.98 1.61
N ALA A 46 -5.99 1.53 2.19
CA ALA A 46 -7.21 1.25 1.42
C ALA A 46 -7.85 2.54 0.87
N VAL A 47 -7.85 3.62 1.65
CA VAL A 47 -8.39 4.93 1.23
C VAL A 47 -7.53 5.54 0.12
N GLU A 48 -6.20 5.51 0.27
CA GLU A 48 -5.28 6.01 -0.76
C GLU A 48 -5.38 5.20 -2.06
N ALA A 49 -5.52 3.88 -1.97
CA ALA A 49 -5.72 3.01 -3.13
C ALA A 49 -7.05 3.32 -3.85
N ALA A 50 -8.13 3.55 -3.09
CA ALA A 50 -9.43 3.89 -3.66
C ALA A 50 -9.42 5.23 -4.42
N LYS A 51 -8.67 6.23 -3.93
CA LYS A 51 -8.54 7.55 -4.60
C LYS A 51 -7.98 7.46 -6.03
N VAL A 52 -7.13 6.47 -6.30
CA VAL A 52 -6.54 6.24 -7.63
C VAL A 52 -7.27 5.16 -8.45
N GLY A 53 -8.42 4.69 -7.96
CA GLY A 53 -9.25 3.72 -8.66
C GLY A 53 -8.77 2.27 -8.57
N ALA A 54 -7.93 1.94 -7.59
CA ALA A 54 -7.58 0.56 -7.28
C ALA A 54 -8.79 -0.19 -6.72
N VAL A 55 -8.85 -1.50 -6.96
CA VAL A 55 -9.98 -2.34 -6.54
C VAL A 55 -9.75 -3.02 -5.19
N ALA A 56 -8.50 -3.08 -4.71
CA ALA A 56 -8.13 -3.51 -3.37
C ALA A 56 -6.72 -3.02 -3.01
N SER A 57 -6.35 -3.14 -1.74
CA SER A 57 -4.98 -2.93 -1.27
C SER A 57 -4.50 -4.05 -0.35
N LEU A 58 -3.23 -4.42 -0.47
CA LEU A 58 -2.51 -5.32 0.44
C LEU A 58 -1.35 -4.56 1.08
N ILE A 59 -1.10 -4.83 2.36
CA ILE A 59 0.05 -4.32 3.11
C ILE A 59 0.74 -5.48 3.80
N LYS A 60 2.05 -5.38 4.05
CA LYS A 60 2.69 -6.29 5.01
C LYS A 60 2.23 -5.95 6.44
N SER A 61 2.24 -6.94 7.32
CA SER A 61 1.98 -6.72 8.76
C SER A 61 2.92 -5.66 9.34
N ILE A 62 2.39 -4.77 10.18
CA ILE A 62 3.16 -3.69 10.81
C ILE A 62 3.92 -4.25 12.02
N ALA A 63 5.08 -4.86 11.75
CA ALA A 63 6.00 -5.38 12.75
C ALA A 63 7.45 -5.28 12.24
N PRO A 64 8.45 -5.14 13.13
CA PRO A 64 9.85 -5.31 12.77
C PRO A 64 10.16 -6.76 12.37
N PHE A 65 11.35 -6.99 11.81
CA PHE A 65 11.85 -8.35 11.59
C PHE A 65 12.14 -9.00 12.94
N SER A 66 11.32 -9.99 13.31
CA SER A 66 11.22 -10.60 14.65
C SER A 66 10.59 -9.70 15.71
N ILE A 67 9.70 -10.29 16.50
CA ILE A 67 9.29 -9.74 17.81
C ILE A 67 10.41 -10.15 18.77
N TYR A 68 11.06 -9.18 19.42
CA TYR A 68 12.04 -9.45 20.50
C TYR A 68 11.30 -9.68 21.82
#